data_AF-A0A7S1Z3U3-F1
#
_entry.id   AF-A0A7S1Z3U3-F1
#
_cell.length_a   1.000
_cell.length_b   1.000
_cell.length_c   1.000
_cell.angle_alpha   90.00
_cell.angle_beta   90.00
_cell.angle_gamma   90.00
#
_symmetry.space_group_name_H-M   'P 1'
#
loop_
_entity.id
_entity.type
_entity.pdbx_description
1 polymer ?
#
loop_
_entity_poly.entity_id
_entity_poly.type
_entity_poly.pdbx_seq_one_letter_code
_entity_poly.pdbx_strand_id
1 'polypeptide(L)'
;KDMNTLIKTALGICVAMFTVPTSRAEDTCDIDMTCDSEKPVIMLVAGRTLDAERMRDYAAALGASDLYPNARGYYLNVPRPVRVLEGAPDADDVALMVRFPSECAAVNFWYDNSYQNEIKPMRSNPSAGDYVG
;
A
#
# COMPACT_ATOMS: atom_id res chain seq x y z
N LYS A 1 65.76 -36.16 -3.95
CA LYS A 1 66.21 -36.60 -2.60
C LYS A 1 65.08 -36.25 -1.64
N ASP A 2 64.33 -37.29 -1.26
CA ASP A 2 63.54 -37.53 -0.03
C ASP A 2 62.48 -36.47 0.37
N MET A 3 61.16 -36.71 0.30
CA MET A 3 60.28 -37.71 0.95
C MET A 3 60.08 -37.52 2.47
N ASN A 4 58.89 -37.01 2.85
CA ASN A 4 58.08 -37.41 4.02
C ASN A 4 56.78 -36.56 4.02
N THR A 5 55.56 -37.03 3.74
CA THR A 5 54.76 -38.16 4.26
C THR A 5 54.08 -37.86 5.62
N LEU A 6 52.77 -38.19 5.66
CA LEU A 6 51.83 -38.35 6.80
C LEU A 6 51.07 -37.09 7.27
N ILE A 7 49.85 -36.82 6.77
CA ILE A 7 48.54 -37.40 7.14
C ILE A 7 48.14 -37.11 8.60
N LYS A 8 47.09 -36.31 8.80
CA LYS A 8 46.04 -36.55 9.81
C LYS A 8 44.70 -36.00 9.36
N THR A 9 43.82 -36.95 9.06
CA THR A 9 42.40 -36.86 8.76
C THR A 9 41.62 -36.28 9.95
N ALA A 10 40.72 -35.33 9.71
CA ALA A 10 39.58 -35.09 10.58
C ALA A 10 38.36 -34.74 9.72
N LEU A 11 37.53 -35.76 9.58
CA LEU A 11 36.21 -35.84 9.00
C LEU A 11 35.31 -34.68 9.48
N GLY A 12 35.19 -33.63 8.68
CA GLY A 12 34.22 -32.56 8.88
C GLY A 12 32.89 -32.95 8.23
N ILE A 13 31.92 -33.32 9.06
CA ILE A 13 30.56 -33.68 8.69
C ILE A 13 29.92 -32.51 7.93
N CYS A 14 29.79 -32.63 6.60
CA CYS A 14 28.90 -31.77 5.81
C CYS A 14 27.46 -32.10 6.23
N VAL A 15 26.91 -31.30 7.15
CA VAL A 15 25.48 -31.29 7.43
C VAL A 15 24.78 -30.95 6.12
N ALA A 16 24.02 -31.91 5.60
CA ALA A 16 23.20 -31.73 4.42
C ALA A 16 22.31 -30.51 4.61
N MET A 17 22.34 -29.63 3.60
CA MET A 17 21.46 -28.48 3.49
C MET A 17 20.01 -28.95 3.54
N PHE A 18 19.36 -28.78 4.68
CA PHE A 18 17.91 -28.68 4.71
C PHE A 18 17.55 -27.29 4.20
N THR A 19 17.48 -27.15 2.88
CA THR A 19 16.65 -26.11 2.26
C THR A 19 15.21 -26.44 2.63
N VAL A 20 14.75 -25.94 3.78
CA VAL A 20 13.32 -25.88 4.06
C VAL A 20 12.76 -24.94 2.99
N PRO A 21 11.91 -25.38 2.06
CA PRO A 21 11.13 -24.42 1.31
C PRO A 21 10.27 -23.73 2.37
N THR A 22 10.58 -22.47 2.68
CA THR A 22 9.63 -21.58 3.33
C THR A 22 8.47 -21.44 2.34
N SER A 23 7.52 -22.36 2.39
CA SER A 23 6.18 -22.11 1.88
C SER A 23 5.68 -20.92 2.69
N ARG A 24 5.77 -19.71 2.12
CA ARG A 24 4.99 -18.59 2.59
C ARG A 24 3.55 -19.09 2.50
N ALA A 25 2.92 -19.33 3.64
CA ALA A 25 1.47 -19.44 3.66
C ALA A 25 0.98 -18.16 2.97
N GLU A 26 0.32 -18.32 1.83
CA GLU A 26 -0.53 -17.27 1.30
C GLU A 26 -1.59 -17.09 2.38
N ASP A 27 -1.37 -16.10 3.24
CA ASP A 27 -2.36 -15.66 4.21
C ASP A 27 -3.44 -14.96 3.38
N THR A 28 -4.28 -15.76 2.71
CA THR A 28 -5.49 -15.29 2.07
C THR A 28 -6.46 -15.01 3.21
N CYS A 29 -6.24 -13.89 3.90
CA CYS A 29 -7.33 -13.18 4.53
C CYS A 29 -8.32 -12.89 3.41
N ASP A 30 -9.33 -13.74 3.26
CA ASP A 30 -10.42 -13.50 2.31
C ASP A 30 -10.98 -12.12 2.64
N ILE A 31 -10.72 -11.20 1.73
CA ILE A 31 -11.20 -9.84 1.85
C ILE A 31 -12.71 -9.93 1.68
N ASP A 32 -13.45 -9.47 2.68
CA ASP A 32 -14.90 -9.37 2.57
C ASP A 32 -15.24 -8.36 1.48
N MET A 33 -15.68 -8.88 0.33
CA MET A 33 -16.09 -8.09 -0.83
C MET A 33 -17.61 -7.82 -0.84
N THR A 34 -18.33 -8.16 0.24
CA THR A 34 -19.75 -7.80 0.33
C THR A 34 -19.91 -6.28 0.44
N CYS A 35 -20.86 -5.73 -0.32
CA CYS A 35 -21.04 -4.28 -0.45
C CYS A 35 -22.47 -3.91 -0.88
N ASP A 36 -22.94 -2.73 -0.46
CA ASP A 36 -24.18 -2.11 -0.96
C ASP A 36 -23.93 -1.50 -2.36
N SER A 37 -24.74 -1.92 -3.35
CA SER A 37 -24.62 -1.48 -4.74
C SER A 37 -25.52 -0.28 -5.11
N GLU A 38 -26.37 0.17 -4.19
CA GLU A 38 -27.44 1.14 -4.48
C GLU A 38 -27.14 2.54 -3.94
N LYS A 39 -26.51 2.64 -2.76
CA LYS A 39 -26.40 3.92 -2.04
C LYS A 39 -25.05 4.59 -2.24
N PRO A 40 -25.02 5.89 -2.61
CA PRO A 40 -23.76 6.61 -2.75
C PRO A 40 -23.02 6.70 -1.42
N VAL A 41 -21.69 6.61 -1.50
CA VAL A 41 -20.79 6.68 -0.35
C VAL A 41 -19.73 7.75 -0.55
N ILE A 42 -19.12 8.19 0.56
CA ILE A 42 -17.93 9.05 0.56
C ILE A 42 -16.78 8.24 1.15
N MET A 43 -15.74 8.01 0.37
CA MET A 43 -14.47 7.53 0.87
C MET A 43 -13.71 8.71 1.47
N LEU A 44 -13.46 8.66 2.78
CA LEU A 44 -12.62 9.62 3.51
C LEU A 44 -11.23 9.02 3.69
N VAL A 45 -10.21 9.73 3.20
CA VAL A 45 -8.80 9.44 3.49
C VAL A 45 -8.27 10.64 4.27
N ALA A 46 -7.92 10.44 5.53
CA ALA A 46 -7.40 11.49 6.40
C ALA A 46 -6.13 11.01 7.08
N GLY A 47 -5.19 11.92 7.29
CA GLY A 47 -3.91 11.59 7.89
C GLY A 47 -2.81 12.58 7.53
N ARG A 48 -1.60 12.28 7.98
CA ARG A 48 -0.44 13.15 7.82
C ARG A 48 0.24 12.96 6.48
N THR A 49 0.58 14.03 5.80
CA THR A 49 1.52 13.98 4.68
C THR A 49 2.96 13.98 5.23
N LEU A 50 3.73 12.93 4.94
CA LEU A 50 5.14 12.81 5.38
C LEU A 50 6.14 13.20 4.29
N ASP A 51 5.72 13.07 3.02
CA ASP A 51 6.51 13.45 1.85
C ASP A 51 5.58 14.06 0.79
N ALA A 52 5.57 15.40 0.74
CA ALA A 52 4.67 16.15 -0.14
C ALA A 52 5.03 16.02 -1.63
N GLU A 53 6.30 15.75 -1.97
CA GLU A 53 6.73 15.56 -3.37
C GLU A 53 6.22 14.22 -3.88
N ARG A 54 6.48 13.13 -3.15
CA ARG A 54 5.97 11.80 -3.52
C ARG A 54 4.45 11.72 -3.54
N MET A 55 3.78 12.43 -2.62
CA MET A 55 2.31 12.52 -2.65
C MET A 55 1.78 13.27 -3.88
N ARG A 56 2.51 14.27 -4.39
CA ARG A 56 2.17 14.97 -5.64
C ARG A 56 2.32 14.06 -6.85
N ASP A 57 3.40 13.29 -6.93
CA ASP A 57 3.63 12.35 -8.01
C ASP A 57 2.59 11.22 -8.01
N TYR A 58 2.27 10.69 -6.82
CA TYR A 58 1.16 9.75 -6.63
C TYR A 58 -0.17 10.34 -7.11
N ALA A 59 -0.48 11.58 -6.74
CA ALA A 59 -1.72 12.24 -7.15
C ALA A 59 -1.78 12.47 -8.67
N ALA A 60 -0.64 12.81 -9.29
CA ALA A 60 -0.54 12.98 -10.74
C ALA A 60 -0.74 11.65 -11.48
N ALA A 61 -0.10 10.57 -11.02
CA ALA A 61 -0.26 9.23 -11.60
C ALA A 61 -1.71 8.72 -11.46
N LEU A 62 -2.32 8.91 -10.29
CA LEU A 62 -3.72 8.54 -10.06
C LEU A 62 -4.67 9.40 -10.93
N GLY A 63 -4.42 10.69 -11.06
CA GLY A 63 -5.24 11.59 -11.88
C GLY A 63 -5.10 11.38 -13.39
N ALA A 64 -3.94 10.88 -13.84
CA ALA A 64 -3.71 10.48 -15.23
C ALA A 64 -4.27 9.08 -15.56
N SER A 65 -4.70 8.32 -14.56
CA SER A 65 -5.33 7.02 -14.73
C SER A 65 -6.84 7.15 -14.98
N ASP A 66 -7.45 6.11 -15.55
CA ASP A 66 -8.90 6.00 -15.69
C ASP A 66 -9.58 5.40 -14.44
N LEU A 67 -8.87 5.22 -13.33
CA LEU A 67 -9.40 4.54 -12.13
C LEU A 67 -10.65 5.20 -11.56
N TYR A 68 -10.62 6.52 -11.34
CA TYR A 68 -11.79 7.25 -10.85
C TYR A 68 -12.91 7.31 -11.89
N PRO A 69 -12.67 7.68 -13.16
CA PRO A 69 -13.69 7.60 -14.21
C PRO A 69 -14.39 6.24 -14.32
N ASN A 70 -13.61 5.14 -14.30
CA ASN A 70 -14.13 3.78 -14.41
C ASN A 70 -14.98 3.38 -13.19
N ALA A 71 -14.56 3.80 -11.99
CA ALA A 71 -15.34 3.62 -10.77
C ALA A 71 -16.47 4.65 -10.62
N ARG A 72 -16.61 5.58 -11.57
CA ARG A 72 -17.52 6.74 -11.51
C ARG A 72 -17.33 7.57 -10.23
N GLY A 73 -16.12 7.56 -9.69
CA GLY A 73 -15.73 8.31 -8.52
C GLY A 73 -15.26 9.72 -8.89
N TYR A 74 -15.45 10.69 -8.00
CA TYR A 74 -14.91 12.03 -8.19
C TYR A 74 -14.58 12.71 -6.85
N TYR A 75 -13.54 13.55 -6.88
CA TYR A 75 -13.10 14.32 -5.72
C TYR A 75 -14.15 15.36 -5.31
N LEU A 76 -14.47 15.39 -4.01
CA LEU A 76 -15.28 16.46 -3.42
C LEU A 76 -14.42 17.65 -2.95
N ASN A 77 -13.12 17.41 -2.76
CA ASN A 77 -12.16 18.41 -2.36
C ASN A 77 -10.75 18.09 -2.87
N VAL A 78 -9.85 19.07 -2.77
CA VAL A 78 -8.40 18.88 -2.93
C VAL A 78 -7.78 18.77 -1.54
N PRO A 79 -6.96 17.75 -1.24
CA PRO A 79 -6.37 17.58 0.08
C PRO A 79 -5.29 18.64 0.28
N ARG A 80 -5.52 19.54 1.23
CA ARG A 80 -4.62 20.63 1.63
C ARG A 80 -4.83 20.96 3.10
N PRO A 81 -3.87 21.60 3.78
CA PRO A 81 -4.07 22.11 5.12
C PRO A 81 -5.35 22.96 5.21
N VAL A 82 -6.15 22.72 6.24
CA VAL A 82 -7.45 23.36 6.44
C VAL A 82 -7.40 24.34 7.61
N ARG A 83 -8.35 25.28 7.64
CA ARG A 83 -8.57 26.10 8.82
C ARG A 83 -9.13 25.22 9.94
N VAL A 84 -8.42 25.17 11.08
CA VAL A 84 -8.87 24.47 12.28
C VAL A 84 -9.93 25.31 12.99
N LEU A 85 -11.12 24.74 13.17
CA LEU A 85 -12.20 25.33 13.98
C LEU A 85 -12.30 24.67 15.36
N GLU A 86 -11.95 23.38 15.44
CA GLU A 86 -11.95 22.57 16.64
C GLU A 86 -10.84 21.51 16.53
N GLY A 87 -10.24 21.13 17.67
CA GLY A 87 -9.10 20.21 17.72
C GLY A 87 -7.74 20.89 17.50
N ALA A 88 -6.70 20.08 17.37
CA ALA A 88 -5.33 20.52 17.13
C ALA A 88 -4.59 19.52 16.22
N PRO A 89 -5.00 19.39 14.94
CA PRO A 89 -4.29 18.55 13.99
C PRO A 89 -2.90 19.11 13.70
N ASP A 90 -1.98 18.26 13.25
CA ASP A 90 -0.67 18.69 12.80
C ASP A 90 -0.75 19.48 11.48
N ALA A 91 0.24 20.33 11.22
CA ALA A 91 0.23 21.25 10.08
C ALA A 91 0.14 20.53 8.71
N ASP A 92 0.63 19.30 8.66
CA ASP A 92 0.66 18.45 7.46
C ASP A 92 -0.51 17.44 7.41
N ASP A 93 -1.44 17.52 8.35
CA ASP A 93 -2.65 16.70 8.32
C ASP A 93 -3.59 17.21 7.22
N VAL A 94 -4.05 16.27 6.39
CA VAL A 94 -4.94 16.52 5.25
C VAL A 94 -6.13 15.57 5.27
N ALA A 95 -7.21 15.98 4.61
CA ALA A 95 -8.36 15.11 4.35
C ALA A 95 -8.71 15.15 2.87
N LEU A 96 -8.98 13.98 2.31
CA LEU A 96 -9.47 13.76 0.95
C LEU A 96 -10.81 13.06 1.02
N MET A 97 -11.79 13.58 0.29
CA MET A 97 -13.12 13.02 0.16
C MET A 97 -13.37 12.70 -1.31
N VAL A 98 -13.72 11.45 -1.58
CA VAL A 98 -14.14 10.99 -2.90
C VAL A 98 -15.55 10.46 -2.81
N ARG A 99 -16.45 10.94 -3.67
CA ARG A 99 -17.78 10.36 -3.78
C ARG A 99 -17.76 9.21 -4.79
N PHE A 100 -18.38 8.10 -4.43
CA PHE A 100 -18.70 6.98 -5.33
C PHE A 100 -20.22 6.80 -5.43
N PRO A 101 -20.73 6.20 -6.52
CA PRO A 101 -22.16 5.93 -6.68
C PRO A 101 -22.66 4.81 -5.75
N SER A 102 -21.78 3.93 -5.27
CA SER A 102 -22.10 2.83 -4.36
C SER A 102 -20.89 2.39 -3.54
N GLU A 103 -21.10 1.63 -2.46
CA GLU A 103 -20.02 0.99 -1.71
C GLU A 103 -19.24 0.03 -2.61
N CYS A 104 -19.94 -0.76 -3.43
CA CYS A 104 -19.28 -1.65 -4.40
C CYS A 104 -18.35 -0.91 -5.36
N ALA A 105 -18.72 0.29 -5.81
CA ALA A 105 -17.83 1.09 -6.67
C ALA A 105 -16.57 1.55 -5.93
N ALA A 106 -16.69 1.92 -4.65
CA ALA A 106 -15.54 2.30 -3.82
C ALA A 106 -14.62 1.11 -3.53
N VAL A 107 -15.20 -0.05 -3.20
CA VAL A 107 -14.47 -1.31 -2.95
C VAL A 107 -13.76 -1.78 -4.23
N ASN A 108 -14.44 -1.75 -5.38
CA ASN A 108 -13.85 -2.10 -6.67
C ASN A 108 -12.69 -1.17 -7.04
N PHE A 109 -12.83 0.15 -6.83
CA PHE A 109 -11.71 1.08 -6.98
C PHE A 109 -10.55 0.71 -6.05
N TRP A 110 -10.84 0.46 -4.77
CA TRP A 110 -9.81 0.22 -3.77
C TRP A 110 -9.04 -1.06 -4.06
N TYR A 111 -9.68 -2.12 -4.51
CA TYR A 111 -9.02 -3.39 -4.83
C TYR A 111 -8.64 -3.55 -6.29
N ASP A 112 -8.75 -2.49 -7.10
CA ASP A 112 -8.28 -2.51 -8.48
C ASP A 112 -6.80 -2.90 -8.53
N ASN A 113 -6.47 -3.80 -9.46
CA ASN A 113 -5.11 -4.33 -9.60
C ASN A 113 -4.09 -3.24 -9.90
N SER A 114 -4.39 -2.30 -10.80
CA SER A 114 -3.50 -1.20 -11.15
C SER A 114 -3.35 -0.23 -9.96
N TYR A 115 -4.43 0.01 -9.22
CA TYR A 115 -4.34 0.82 -8.01
C TYR A 115 -3.44 0.17 -6.95
N GLN A 116 -3.67 -1.11 -6.61
CA GLN A 116 -2.90 -1.79 -5.54
C GLN A 116 -1.44 -2.06 -5.92
N ASN A 117 -1.15 -2.38 -7.19
CA ASN A 117 0.17 -2.86 -7.60
C ASN A 117 1.03 -1.83 -8.33
N GLU A 118 0.45 -0.73 -8.82
CA GLU A 118 1.20 0.28 -9.60
C GLU A 118 1.14 1.66 -8.92
N ILE A 119 -0.06 2.12 -8.54
CA ILE A 119 -0.26 3.49 -8.04
C ILE A 119 -0.01 3.61 -6.53
N LYS A 120 -0.67 2.81 -5.70
CA LYS A 120 -0.53 2.84 -4.23
C LYS A 120 0.92 2.60 -3.75
N PRO A 121 1.75 1.74 -4.38
CA PRO A 121 3.14 1.54 -3.97
C PRO A 121 3.99 2.83 -4.01
N MET A 122 3.66 3.78 -4.89
CA MET A 122 4.38 5.08 -4.99
C MET A 122 4.45 5.82 -3.64
N ARG A 123 3.43 5.65 -2.79
CA ARG A 123 3.34 6.26 -1.45
C ARG A 123 3.65 5.33 -0.27
N SER A 124 4.06 4.08 -0.49
CA SER A 124 4.02 3.05 0.56
C SER A 124 5.37 2.69 1.22
N ASN A 125 6.52 2.90 0.57
CA ASN A 125 7.82 2.52 1.17
C ASN A 125 9.00 3.47 0.82
N PRO A 126 9.55 4.25 1.77
CA PRO A 126 8.95 4.53 3.09
C PRO A 126 7.57 5.19 2.91
N SER A 127 6.72 5.19 3.93
CA SER A 127 5.40 5.79 3.77
C SER A 127 5.50 7.29 3.44
N ALA A 128 4.82 7.75 2.39
CA ALA A 128 4.72 9.17 2.03
C ALA A 128 3.57 9.87 2.76
N GLY A 129 2.70 9.11 3.43
CA GLY A 129 1.68 9.66 4.31
C GLY A 129 1.16 8.63 5.31
N ASP A 130 0.80 9.09 6.48
CA ASP A 130 0.26 8.29 7.56
C ASP A 130 -1.27 8.38 7.52
N TYR A 131 -1.88 7.57 6.67
CA TYR A 131 -3.34 7.50 6.47
C TYR A 131 -3.97 6.30 7.20
N VAL A 132 -3.20 5.68 8.08
CA VAL A 132 -3.63 4.65 9.02
C VAL A 132 -3.77 5.35 10.34
N GLY A 133 -5.00 5.65 10.74
CA GLY A 133 -5.27 6.07 12.13
C GLY A 133 -4.86 5.00 13.12
#